data_AF-A0A7X7G4V3-F1
#
_entry.id   AF-A0A7X7G4V3-F1
#
_cell.length_a   1.000
_cell.length_b   1.000
_cell.length_c   1.000
_cell.angle_alpha   90.00
_cell.angle_beta   90.00
_cell.angle_gamma   90.00
#
_symmetry.space_group_name_H-M   'P 1'
#
loop_
_entity.id
_entity.type
_entity.pdbx_description
1 polymer ?
#
loop_
_entity_poly.entity_id
_entity_poly.type
_entity_poly.pdbx_seq_one_letter_code
_entity_poly.pdbx_strand_id
1 'polypeptide(L)' 'MPVEEARILLYLLDHGQISRKDAMSLLGLGETKVKALFVALAGREIIARRGQGRGTCYVLAHGPKVLRPQ' A
#
# COMPACT_ATOMS: atom_id res chain seq x y z
N MET A 1 -9.44 11.39 -5.37
CA MET A 1 -8.90 10.41 -4.41
C MET A 1 -8.80 11.05 -3.04
N PRO A 2 -9.16 10.34 -1.94
CA PRO A 2 -8.90 10.78 -0.57
C PRO A 2 -7.40 11.04 -0.33
N VAL A 3 -7.08 11.97 0.57
CA VAL A 3 -5.70 12.39 0.88
C VAL A 3 -4.87 11.22 1.41
N GLU A 4 -5.48 10.35 2.21
CA GLU A 4 -4.84 9.18 2.80
C GLU A 4 -4.45 8.13 1.76
N GLU A 5 -5.31 7.89 0.76
CA GLU A 5 -5.01 6.99 -0.36
C GLU A 5 -3.79 7.51 -1.11
N ALA A 6 -3.75 8.81 -1.44
CA ALA A 6 -2.63 9.42 -2.14
C ALA A 6 -1.31 9.30 -1.35
N ARG A 7 -1.33 9.50 -0.03
CA ARG A 7 -0.13 9.36 0.82
C ARG A 7 0.40 7.93 0.86
N ILE A 8 -0.48 6.93 0.92
CA ILE A 8 -0.08 5.51 0.84
C ILE A 8 0.57 5.20 -0.51
N LEU A 9 -0.03 5.67 -1.60
CA LEU A 9 0.49 5.42 -2.95
C LEU A 9 1.82 6.11 -3.18
N LEU A 10 1.99 7.35 -2.72
CA LEU A 10 3.27 8.05 -2.79
C LEU A 10 4.35 7.31 -2.00
N TYR A 11 4.06 6.92 -0.77
CA TYR A 11 4.99 6.11 0.04
C TYR A 11 5.37 4.80 -0.67
N LEU A 12 4.41 4.13 -1.29
CA LEU A 12 4.66 2.90 -2.04
C LEU A 12 5.51 3.12 -3.30
N LEU A 13 5.41 4.27 -3.95
CA LEU A 13 6.29 4.64 -5.07
C LEU A 13 7.74 4.81 -4.61
N ASP A 14 7.95 5.44 -3.45
CA ASP A 14 9.28 5.76 -2.92
C ASP A 14 9.95 4.55 -2.24
N HIS A 15 9.17 3.72 -1.53
CA HIS A 15 9.68 2.63 -0.67
C HIS A 15 9.38 1.22 -1.21
N GLY A 16 8.52 1.08 -2.22
CA GLY A 16 8.15 -0.18 -2.86
C GLY A 16 7.16 -1.06 -2.08
N GLN A 17 7.17 -1.00 -0.74
CA GLN A 17 6.25 -1.76 0.10
C GLN A 17 5.89 -1.00 1.39
N ILE A 18 4.73 -1.32 1.96
CA ILE A 18 4.27 -0.74 3.23
C ILE A 18 3.60 -1.80 4.11
N SER A 19 3.95 -1.84 5.39
CA SER A 19 3.23 -2.66 6.37
C SER A 19 2.04 -1.90 6.96
N ARG A 20 1.14 -2.61 7.65
CA ARG A 20 0.05 -1.95 8.38
C ARG A 20 0.55 -1.00 9.46
N LYS A 21 1.62 -1.39 10.17
CA LYS A 21 2.23 -0.55 11.21
C LYS A 21 2.78 0.74 10.61
N ASP A 22 3.48 0.64 9.49
CA ASP A 22 4.03 1.82 8.80
C ASP A 22 2.91 2.75 8.33
N ALA A 23 1.83 2.21 7.77
CA ALA A 23 0.68 3.00 7.35
C ALA A 23 -0.04 3.70 8.51
N MET A 24 -0.14 3.05 9.68
CA MET A 24 -0.67 3.69 10.89
C MET A 24 0.20 4.86 11.33
N SER A 25 1.52 4.67 11.35
CA SER A 25 2.48 5.73 11.68
C SER A 25 2.47 6.86 10.64
N LEU A 26 2.40 6.52 9.35
CA LEU A 26 2.39 7.48 8.24
C LEU A 26 1.13 8.36 8.28
N LEU A 27 -0.04 7.75 8.46
CA LEU A 27 -1.32 8.44 8.37
C LEU A 27 -1.81 9.00 9.71
N GLY A 28 -1.25 8.55 10.83
CA GLY A 28 -1.75 8.89 12.17
C GLY A 28 -3.15 8.31 12.44
N LEU A 29 -3.48 7.19 11.80
CA LEU A 29 -4.80 6.57 11.88
C LEU A 29 -4.77 5.24 12.64
N GLY A 30 -5.89 4.93 13.30
CA GLY A 30 -6.08 3.64 13.97
C GLY A 30 -6.20 2.48 12.98
N GLU A 31 -5.95 1.27 13.50
CA GLU A 31 -5.86 0.04 12.70
C GLU A 31 -7.09 -0.21 11.81
N THR A 32 -8.30 0.00 12.34
CA THR A 32 -9.55 -0.19 11.61
C THR A 32 -9.63 0.68 10.35
N LYS A 33 -9.23 1.95 10.45
CA LYS A 33 -9.26 2.88 9.31
C LYS A 33 -8.21 2.50 8.27
N VAL A 34 -6.99 2.17 8.71
CA VAL A 34 -5.92 1.71 7.81
C VAL A 34 -6.30 0.41 7.09
N LYS A 35 -6.93 -0.53 7.80
CA LYS A 35 -7.44 -1.77 7.20
C LYS A 35 -8.49 -1.49 6.14
N ALA A 36 -9.45 -0.60 6.40
CA ALA A 36 -10.47 -0.22 5.43
C ALA A 36 -9.85 0.41 4.17
N LEU A 37 -8.85 1.28 4.34
CA LEU A 37 -8.06 1.88 3.26
C LEU A 37 -7.39 0.81 2.39
N PHE A 38 -6.68 -0.15 3.00
CA PHE A 38 -6.04 -1.22 2.23
C PHE A 38 -7.03 -2.15 1.55
N VAL A 39 -8.17 -2.45 2.19
CA VAL A 39 -9.23 -3.25 1.56
C VAL A 39 -9.79 -2.51 0.34
N ALA A 40 -10.03 -1.20 0.44
CA ALA A 40 -10.51 -0.40 -0.69
C ALA A 40 -9.48 -0.33 -1.83
N LEU A 41 -8.21 -0.06 -1.54
CA LEU A 41 -7.14 0.01 -2.54
C LEU A 41 -6.86 -1.35 -3.19
N ALA A 42 -6.87 -2.44 -2.40
CA ALA A 42 -6.68 -3.79 -2.91
C ALA A 42 -7.90 -4.28 -3.71
N GLY A 43 -9.12 -3.94 -3.29
CA GLY A 43 -10.34 -4.24 -4.03
C GLY A 43 -10.45 -3.52 -5.37
N ARG A 44 -9.73 -2.39 -5.52
CA ARG A 44 -9.55 -1.67 -6.79
C ARG A 44 -8.30 -2.13 -7.57
N GLU A 45 -7.63 -3.17 -7.10
CA GLU A 45 -6.39 -3.70 -7.70
C GLU A 45 -5.26 -2.66 -7.83
N ILE A 46 -5.24 -1.62 -7.00
CA ILE A 46 -4.18 -0.60 -7.00
C ILE A 46 -2.96 -1.12 -6.22
N ILE A 47 -3.22 -1.85 -5.14
CA ILE A 47 -2.20 -2.48 -4.30
C ILE A 47 -2.46 -3.98 -4.19
N ALA A 48 -1.39 -4.75 -4.01
CA ALA A 48 -1.44 -6.18 -3.78
C ALA A 48 -0.88 -6.51 -2.39
N ARG A 49 -1.56 -7.42 -1.69
CA ARG A 49 -1.06 -7.98 -0.43
C ARG A 49 0.05 -9.00 -0.73
N ARG A 50 1.17 -8.91 0.00
CA ARG A 50 2.28 -9.85 -0.04
C ARG A 50 2.59 -10.37 1.37
N GLY A 51 3.10 -11.59 1.45
CA GLY A 51 3.45 -12.25 2.71
C GLY A 51 2.26 -12.82 3.49
N GLN A 52 2.57 -13.50 4.60
CA GLN A 52 1.60 -14.13 5.49
C GLN A 52 1.93 -13.81 6.96
N GLY A 53 0.90 -13.77 7.82
CA GLY A 53 1.05 -13.50 9.25
C GLY A 53 1.75 -12.17 9.55
N ARG A 54 2.78 -12.23 10.42
CA ARG A 54 3.57 -11.07 10.89
C ARG A 54 4.40 -10.39 9.79
N GLY A 55 4.60 -11.05 8.65
CA GLY A 55 5.30 -10.50 7.48
C GLY A 55 4.38 -9.92 6.41
N THR A 56 3.11 -9.65 6.73
CA THR A 56 2.16 -9.09 5.74
C THR A 56 2.55 -7.65 5.39
N CYS A 57 2.81 -7.39 4.11
CA CYS A 57 2.98 -6.06 3.54
C CYS A 57 2.10 -5.86 2.30
N TYR A 58 2.01 -4.62 1.84
CA TYR A 58 1.32 -4.23 0.61
C TYR A 58 2.32 -3.59 -0.34
N VAL A 59 2.13 -3.83 -1.63
CA VAL A 59 2.94 -3.29 -2.73
C VAL A 59 2.02 -2.72 -3.79
N LEU A 60 2.50 -1.87 -4.70
CA LEU A 60 1.72 -1.50 -5.89
C LEU A 60 1.42 -2.76 -6.71
N ALA A 61 0.15 -2.98 -7.04
CA ALA A 61 -0.26 -4.11 -7.87
C ALA A 61 0.21 -3.92 -9.32
N HIS A 62 0.26 -2.66 -9.76
CA HIS A 62 0.76 -2.27 -11.07
C HIS A 62 1.81 -1.18 -10.83
N GLY A 63 3.08 -1.57 -10.75
CA GLY A 63 4.16 -0.59 -10.81
C GLY A 63 4.22 0.03 -12.20
N PRO A 64 4.89 1.21 -12.38
CA PRO A 64 5.35 1.58 -13.71
C PRO A 64 6.10 0.36 -14.26
N LYS A 65 5.69 -0.13 -15.43
CA LYS A 65 6.52 -1.08 -16.18
C LYS A 65 7.84 -0.37 -16.40
N VAL A 66 8.82 -0.61 -15.53
CA VAL A 66 10.21 -0.45 -15.91
C VAL A 66 10.33 -1.41 -17.08
N LEU A 67 10.32 -0.85 -18.29
CA LEU A 67 10.72 -1.52 -19.51
C LEU A 67 12.09 -2.12 -19.18
N ARG A 68 12.12 -3.38 -18.78
CA ARG A 68 13.36 -4.13 -18.77
C ARG A 68 13.70 -4.30 -20.25
N PRO A 69 14.79 -3.71 -20.77
CA PRO A 69 15.24 -4.06 -22.10
C PRO A 69 15.54 -5.56 -22.07
N GLN A 70 15.00 -6.27 -23.07
CA GLN A 70 15.27 -7.67 -23.32
C GLN A 70 16.67 -7.83 -23.90
#